data_AF-A0A957M0Y6-F1
#
_entry.id   AF-A0A957M0Y6-F1
#
_cell.length_a   1.000
_cell.length_b   1.000
_cell.length_c   1.000
_cell.angle_alpha   90.00
_cell.angle_beta   90.00
_cell.angle_gamma   90.00
#
_symmetry.space_group_name_H-M   'P 1'
#
loop_
_entity.id
_entity.type
_entity.pdbx_description
1 polymer ?
#
loop_
_entity_poly.entity_id
_entity_poly.type
_entity_poly.pdbx_seq_one_letter_code
_entity_poly.pdbx_strand_id
1 'polypeptide(L)' 'MDSAASRIIKAKQYAAERDTRIVVHKFEVELHGENANHVVSYANGEWSCDCEEFQLRGVCSHAMAMEEILG' A
#
# COMPACT_ATOMS: atom_id res chain seq x y z
N MET A 1 22.71 18.96 18.70
CA MET A 1 21.34 18.51 18.38
C MET A 1 21.27 17.01 18.55
N ASP A 2 20.31 16.52 19.32
CA ASP A 2 20.10 15.09 19.53
C ASP A 2 19.81 14.38 18.19
N SER A 3 20.56 13.31 17.92
CA SER A 3 20.45 12.52 16.69
C SER A 3 19.04 11.92 16.51
N ALA A 4 18.33 11.64 17.61
CA ALA A 4 16.97 11.10 17.57
C ALA A 4 15.97 12.12 17.03
N ALA A 5 16.02 13.36 17.52
CA ALA A 5 15.18 14.44 17.06
C ALA A 5 15.37 14.69 15.55
N SER A 6 16.62 14.67 15.07
CA SER A 6 16.91 14.82 13.64
C SER A 6 16.29 13.70 12.78
N ARG A 7 16.34 12.44 13.23
CA ARG A 7 15.71 11.32 12.50
C ARG A 7 14.19 11.43 12.47
N ILE A 8 13.55 11.87 13.55
CA ILE A 8 12.10 12.04 13.61
C ILE A 8 11.64 13.13 12.63
N ILE A 9 12.35 14.26 12.56
CA ILE A 9 12.05 15.33 11.61
C ILE A 9 12.16 14.82 10.17
N LYS A 10 13.26 14.11 9.85
CA LYS A 10 13.45 13.53 8.52
C LYS A 10 12.38 12.50 8.17
N ALA A 11 11.98 11.64 9.11
CA ALA A 11 10.92 10.66 8.88
C ALA A 11 9.60 11.34 8.49
N LYS A 12 9.21 12.42 9.18
CA LYS A 12 8.03 13.22 8.83
C LYS A 12 8.17 13.88 7.47
N GLN A 13 9.34 14.43 7.15
CA GLN A 13 9.62 15.02 5.84
C GLN A 13 9.46 14.00 4.72
N TYR A 14 10.04 12.81 4.85
CA TYR A 14 9.95 11.77 3.81
C TYR A 14 8.53 11.25 3.62
N ALA A 15 7.74 11.15 4.69
CA ALA A 15 6.33 10.79 4.60
C ALA A 15 5.48 11.88 3.91
N ALA A 16 5.80 13.16 4.13
CA ALA A 16 5.11 14.28 3.49
C ALA A 16 5.48 14.43 2.01
N GLU A 17 6.73 14.13 1.63
CA GLU A 17 7.23 14.17 0.25
C GLU A 17 7.04 12.83 -0.49
N ARG A 18 6.09 11.98 -0.05
CA ARG A 18 5.96 10.58 -0.51
C ARG A 18 5.91 10.43 -2.03
N ASP A 19 5.20 11.33 -2.71
CA ASP A 19 4.98 11.31 -4.17
C ASP A 19 6.29 11.39 -4.98
N THR A 20 7.37 11.94 -4.40
CA THR A 20 8.68 12.07 -5.06
C THR A 20 9.79 11.28 -4.39
N ARG A 21 9.56 10.78 -3.17
CA ARG A 21 10.57 10.10 -2.34
C ARG A 21 10.35 8.60 -2.23
N ILE A 22 9.12 8.13 -2.40
CA ILE A 22 8.73 6.76 -2.12
C ILE A 22 8.32 6.09 -3.43
N VAL A 23 8.95 4.96 -3.72
CA VAL A 23 8.55 4.05 -4.80
C VAL A 23 8.25 2.71 -4.17
N VAL A 24 7.03 2.21 -4.39
CA VAL A 24 6.63 0.90 -3.89
C VAL A 24 6.93 -0.15 -4.95
N HIS A 25 7.91 -1.01 -4.67
CA HIS A 25 8.25 -2.12 -5.57
C HIS A 25 7.43 -3.38 -5.31
N LYS A 26 7.10 -3.62 -4.03
CA LYS A 26 6.27 -4.72 -3.59
C LYS A 26 5.66 -4.45 -2.22
N PHE A 27 4.48 -4.98 -1.97
CA PHE A 27 3.89 -5.06 -0.63
C PHE A 27 2.87 -6.18 -0.55
N GLU A 28 2.49 -6.53 0.67
CA GLU A 28 1.38 -7.41 1.00
C GLU A 28 0.69 -6.86 2.25
N VAL A 29 -0.63 -6.82 2.23
CA VAL A 29 -1.46 -6.38 3.35
C VAL A 29 -2.66 -7.31 3.51
N GLU A 30 -3.14 -7.43 4.74
CA GLU A 30 -4.46 -7.98 5.02
C GLU A 30 -5.45 -6.82 5.14
N LEU A 31 -6.48 -6.83 4.29
CA LEU A 31 -7.59 -5.90 4.32
C LEU A 31 -8.76 -6.56 5.03
N HIS A 32 -9.21 -5.95 6.13
CA HIS A 32 -10.39 -6.37 6.86
C HIS A 32 -11.66 -5.88 6.15
N GLY A 33 -12.23 -6.74 5.30
CA GLY A 33 -13.48 -6.46 4.61
C GLY A 33 -14.70 -6.69 5.51
N GLU A 34 -15.88 -6.36 4.99
CA GLU A 34 -17.14 -6.53 5.73
C GLU A 34 -17.49 -8.01 5.98
N ASN A 35 -17.16 -8.89 5.01
CA ASN A 35 -17.55 -10.30 5.04
C ASN A 35 -16.38 -11.24 5.33
N ALA A 36 -15.15 -10.85 4.98
CA ALA A 36 -13.94 -11.63 5.15
C ALA A 36 -12.71 -10.72 5.11
N ASN A 37 -11.60 -11.22 5.65
CA ASN A 37 -10.29 -10.61 5.43
C ASN A 37 -9.75 -11.07 4.08
N HIS A 38 -9.04 -10.17 3.41
CA HIS A 38 -8.50 -10.38 2.08
C HIS A 38 -7.03 -10.00 2.03
N VAL A 39 -6.20 -10.87 1.45
CA VAL A 39 -4.81 -10.53 1.16
C VAL A 39 -4.74 -9.74 -0.14
N VAL A 40 -4.18 -8.54 -0.08
CA VAL A 40 -3.88 -7.70 -1.25
C VAL A 40 -2.37 -7.58 -1.36
N SER A 41 -1.85 -7.81 -2.57
CA SER A 41 -0.42 -7.67 -2.85
C SER A 41 -0.18 -6.93 -4.15
N TYR A 42 1.00 -6.33 -4.22
CA TYR A 42 1.57 -5.78 -5.43
C TYR A 42 3.00 -6.26 -5.54
N ALA A 43 3.40 -6.72 -6.71
CA ALA A 43 4.79 -7.05 -7.01
C ALA A 43 5.07 -6.90 -8.50
N ASN A 44 6.20 -6.29 -8.85
CA ASN A 44 6.68 -6.18 -10.23
C ASN A 44 5.68 -5.57 -11.23
N GLY A 45 4.83 -4.63 -10.80
CA GLY A 45 3.80 -4.02 -11.66
C GLY A 45 2.46 -4.74 -11.65
N GLU A 46 2.33 -5.86 -10.95
CA GLU A 46 1.12 -6.68 -10.94
C GLU A 46 0.41 -6.60 -9.58
N TRP A 47 -0.90 -6.37 -9.65
CA TRP A 47 -1.80 -6.43 -8.50
C TRP A 47 -2.34 -7.84 -8.31
N SER A 48 -2.61 -8.22 -7.06
CA SER A 48 -3.32 -9.44 -6.72
C SER A 48 -4.19 -9.24 -5.49
N CYS A 49 -5.38 -9.83 -5.51
CA CYS A 49 -6.24 -9.98 -4.34
C CYS A 49 -6.86 -11.38 -4.35
N ASP A 50 -6.97 -11.99 -3.17
CA ASP A 50 -7.56 -13.33 -3.00
C ASP A 50 -9.10 -13.37 -3.13
N CYS A 51 -9.76 -12.21 -3.25
CA CYS A 51 -11.21 -12.16 -3.37
C CYS A 51 -11.69 -12.67 -4.73
N GLU A 52 -12.91 -13.23 -4.75
CA GLU A 52 -13.51 -13.82 -5.95
C GLU A 52 -13.63 -12.79 -7.10
N GLU A 53 -13.98 -11.54 -6.80
CA GLU A 53 -14.12 -10.50 -7.82
C GLU A 53 -12.80 -10.26 -8.57
N PHE A 54 -11.68 -10.18 -7.84
CA PHE A 54 -10.37 -9.99 -8.44
C PHE A 54 -9.97 -11.20 -9.30
N GLN A 55 -10.24 -12.41 -8.82
CA GLN A 55 -9.95 -13.63 -9.60
C GLN A 55 -10.77 -13.69 -10.90
N LEU A 56 -11.99 -13.14 -10.90
CA LEU A 56 -12.85 -13.11 -12.08
C LEU A 56 -12.54 -11.96 -13.04
N ARG A 57 -12.11 -10.79 -12.53
CA ARG A 57 -12.04 -9.54 -13.30
C ARG A 57 -10.66 -8.92 -13.40
N GLY A 58 -9.71 -9.34 -12.57
CA GLY A 58 -8.40 -8.69 -12.39
C GLY A 58 -8.47 -7.34 -11.67
N VAL A 59 -9.61 -7.00 -11.06
CA VAL A 59 -9.85 -5.77 -10.31
C VAL A 59 -10.91 -6.01 -9.24
N CYS A 60 -10.79 -5.34 -8.10
CA CYS A 60 -11.78 -5.36 -7.02
C CYS A 60 -11.62 -4.12 -6.15
N SER A 61 -12.60 -3.84 -5.30
CA SER A 61 -12.57 -2.71 -4.35
C SER A 61 -11.34 -2.72 -3.43
N HIS A 62 -10.81 -3.89 -3.08
CA HIS A 62 -9.63 -4.02 -2.21
C HIS A 62 -8.35 -3.53 -2.89
N ALA A 63 -8.10 -3.95 -4.13
CA ALA A 63 -6.95 -3.48 -4.91
C ALA A 63 -7.09 -1.98 -5.21
N MET A 64 -8.29 -1.52 -5.57
CA MET A 64 -8.57 -0.09 -5.80
C MET A 64 -8.33 0.77 -4.57
N ALA A 65 -8.69 0.28 -3.37
CA ALA A 65 -8.40 1.00 -2.13
C ALA A 65 -6.90 1.17 -1.90
N MET A 66 -6.09 0.15 -2.23
CA MET A 66 -4.65 0.25 -2.14
C MET A 66 -4.04 1.15 -3.21
N GLU A 67 -4.59 1.18 -4.43
CA GLU A 67 -4.22 2.16 -5.45
C GLU A 67 -4.47 3.59 -4.97
N GLU A 68 -5.62 3.87 -4.33
CA GLU A 68 -5.93 5.20 -3.78
C GLU A 68 -5.00 5.60 -2.61
N ILE A 69 -4.57 4.64 -1.78
CA ILE A 69 -3.66 4.92 -0.66
C ILE A 69 -2.23 5.19 -1.15
N LEU A 70 -1.80 4.52 -2.21
CA LEU A 70 -0.43 4.57 -2.73
C LEU A 70 -0.24 5.59 -3.86
N GLY A 71 -1.34 6.03 -4.48
CA GLY A 71 -1.38 7.04 -5.55
C GLY A 71 -1.35 8.48 -5.07
#